data_AF-A0A4Y7PED8-F1
#
_entry.id   AF-A0A4Y7PED8-F1
#
_cell.length_a   1.000
_cell.length_b   1.000
_cell.length_c   1.000
_cell.angle_alpha   90.00
_cell.angle_beta   90.00
_cell.angle_gamma   90.00
#
_symmetry.space_group_name_H-M   'P 1'
#
loop_
_entity.id
_entity.type
_entity.pdbx_description
1 polymer ?
#
loop_
_entity_poly.entity_id
_entity_poly.type
_entity_poly.pdbx_seq_one_letter_code
_entity_poly.pdbx_strand_id
1 'polypeptide(L)'
;MKGIDLKPPCVWDGKPELEAFDQWKYEVETWRELNGLDDRLMIQIIVNFMSGQARTFFMTHVAPTSSEWSMEKLYDELFTYCFPPDFKRRLREKLMAALQGSSDVRDFVRELQKLAMRFPDVKERQLREYFWNGVRPRIRIELIGEDLDTDTN
;
A
#
# COMPACT_ATOMS: atom_id res chain seq x y z
N MET A 1 15.17 -30.82 -11.57
CA MET A 1 14.19 -30.08 -10.76
C MET A 1 13.00 -29.76 -11.65
N LYS A 2 11.79 -30.19 -11.30
CA LYS A 2 10.58 -29.75 -12.02
C LYS A 2 10.45 -28.25 -11.75
N GLY A 3 10.57 -27.43 -12.78
CA GLY A 3 10.36 -25.99 -12.68
C GLY A 3 8.97 -25.76 -12.09
N ILE A 4 8.91 -25.00 -11.00
CA ILE A 4 7.64 -24.51 -10.50
C ILE A 4 7.07 -23.66 -11.64
N ASP A 5 5.87 -23.99 -12.12
CA ASP A 5 5.15 -23.17 -13.09
C ASP A 5 4.70 -21.89 -12.36
N LEU A 6 5.60 -20.91 -12.33
CA LEU A 6 5.38 -19.66 -11.62
C LEU A 6 4.53 -18.76 -12.49
N LYS A 7 3.30 -18.53 -12.01
CA LYS A 7 2.38 -17.59 -12.65
C LYS A 7 3.09 -16.22 -12.80
N PRO A 8 3.05 -15.61 -14.00
CA PRO A 8 3.59 -14.28 -14.18
C PRO A 8 2.81 -13.25 -13.33
N PRO A 9 3.44 -12.13 -12.94
CA PRO A 9 2.77 -11.05 -12.25
C PRO A 9 1.55 -10.54 -13.01
N CYS A 10 0.58 -10.00 -12.27
CA CYS A 10 -0.51 -9.23 -12.86
C CYS A 10 0.01 -8.02 -13.64
N VAL A 11 -0.84 -7.48 -14.51
CA VAL A 11 -0.53 -6.28 -15.29
C VAL A 11 -1.13 -5.08 -14.58
N TRP A 12 -0.31 -4.08 -14.27
CA TRP A 12 -0.77 -2.81 -13.70
C TRP A 12 -0.84 -1.71 -14.77
N ASP A 13 -1.89 -0.89 -14.75
CA ASP A 13 -2.20 0.10 -15.79
C ASP A 13 -1.75 1.53 -15.44
N GLY A 14 -1.18 1.74 -14.26
CA GLY A 14 -0.80 3.07 -13.77
C GLY A 14 -1.95 3.86 -13.13
N LYS A 15 -3.09 3.23 -12.79
CA LYS A 15 -4.11 3.89 -11.98
C LYS A 15 -3.59 4.14 -10.56
N PRO A 16 -3.96 5.28 -9.92
CA PRO A 16 -3.52 5.65 -8.57
C PRO A 16 -4.28 4.88 -7.48
N GLU A 17 -4.30 3.55 -7.59
CA GLU A 17 -4.89 2.62 -6.65
C GLU A 17 -3.77 1.95 -5.86
N LEU A 18 -3.61 2.37 -4.60
CA LEU A 18 -2.46 1.96 -3.78
C LEU A 18 -2.36 0.44 -3.63
N GLU A 19 -3.48 -0.21 -3.36
CA GLU A 19 -3.53 -1.66 -3.15
C GLU A 19 -3.14 -2.44 -4.41
N ALA A 20 -3.60 -2.00 -5.58
CA ALA A 20 -3.23 -2.59 -6.86
C ALA A 20 -1.73 -2.41 -7.13
N PHE A 21 -1.17 -1.24 -6.80
CA PHE A 21 0.25 -0.97 -6.96
C PHE A 21 1.12 -1.82 -6.02
N ASP A 22 0.76 -1.95 -4.75
CA ASP A 22 1.51 -2.78 -3.80
C ASP A 22 1.42 -4.26 -4.14
N GLN A 23 0.24 -4.74 -4.53
CA GLN A 23 0.06 -6.11 -4.99
C GLN A 23 0.96 -6.38 -6.20
N TRP A 24 0.95 -5.49 -7.19
CA TRP A 24 1.77 -5.60 -8.37
C TRP A 24 3.27 -5.62 -8.03
N LYS A 25 3.74 -4.71 -7.16
CA LYS A 25 5.14 -4.71 -6.67
C LYS A 25 5.50 -6.03 -6.00
N TYR A 26 4.64 -6.53 -5.13
CA TYR A 26 4.85 -7.79 -4.41
C TYR A 26 4.96 -8.98 -5.38
N GLU A 27 4.05 -9.08 -6.35
CA GLU A 27 4.06 -10.14 -7.35
C GLU A 27 5.31 -10.06 -8.25
N VAL A 28 5.73 -8.84 -8.64
CA VAL A 28 6.94 -8.62 -9.43
C VAL A 28 8.20 -9.04 -8.66
N GLU A 29 8.38 -8.60 -7.41
CA GLU A 29 9.55 -8.99 -6.61
C GLU A 29 9.57 -10.50 -6.35
N THR A 30 8.43 -11.08 -6.00
CA THR A 30 8.31 -12.53 -5.79
C THR A 30 8.71 -13.28 -7.06
N TRP A 31 8.22 -12.85 -8.22
CA TRP A 31 8.54 -13.48 -9.49
C TRP A 31 10.02 -13.30 -9.87
N ARG A 32 10.59 -12.11 -9.64
CA ARG A 32 12.02 -11.82 -9.83
C ARG A 32 12.90 -12.73 -8.98
N GLU A 33 12.61 -12.82 -7.68
CA GLU A 33 13.35 -13.63 -6.71
C GLU A 33 13.30 -15.12 -7.06
N LEU A 34 12.11 -15.64 -7.36
CA LEU A 34 11.93 -17.06 -7.67
C LEU A 34 12.58 -17.47 -9.01
N ASN A 35 12.75 -16.53 -9.94
CA ASN A 35 13.48 -16.75 -11.19
C ASN A 35 14.98 -16.41 -11.09
N GLY A 36 15.46 -15.92 -9.93
CA GLY A 36 16.87 -15.55 -9.74
C GLY A 36 17.34 -14.41 -10.64
N LEU A 37 16.44 -13.49 -10.98
CA LEU A 37 16.72 -12.38 -11.90
C LEU A 37 17.36 -11.20 -11.16
N ASP A 38 18.44 -10.67 -11.71
CA ASP A 38 19.00 -9.41 -11.23
C ASP A 38 18.14 -8.21 -11.67
N ASP A 39 18.40 -7.05 -11.08
CA ASP A 39 17.68 -5.81 -11.39
C ASP A 39 17.75 -5.46 -12.87
N ARG A 40 18.92 -5.63 -13.49
CA ARG A 40 19.15 -5.22 -14.88
C ARG A 40 18.27 -6.02 -15.84
N LEU A 41 18.22 -7.33 -15.66
CA LEU A 41 17.34 -8.21 -16.43
C LEU A 41 15.87 -7.92 -16.13
N MET A 42 15.53 -7.71 -14.86
CA MET A 42 14.15 -7.43 -14.46
C MET A 42 13.64 -6.12 -15.08
N ILE A 43 14.43 -5.04 -15.05
CA ILE A 43 14.09 -3.76 -15.66
C ILE A 43 13.79 -3.93 -17.16
N GLN A 44 14.51 -4.79 -17.88
CA GLN A 44 14.28 -4.99 -19.32
C GLN A 44 12.94 -5.66 -19.64
N ILE A 45 12.41 -6.49 -18.74
CA ILE A 45 11.21 -7.30 -18.99
C ILE A 45 9.97 -6.84 -18.23
N ILE A 46 10.12 -6.00 -17.19
CA ILE A 46 9.01 -5.55 -16.34
C ILE A 46 7.92 -4.81 -17.12
N VAL A 47 8.26 -4.20 -18.26
CA VAL A 47 7.30 -3.55 -19.17
C VAL A 47 6.19 -4.50 -19.64
N ASN A 48 6.44 -5.81 -19.68
CA ASN A 48 5.44 -6.82 -20.02
C ASN A 48 4.35 -6.96 -18.95
N PHE A 49 4.63 -6.51 -17.73
CA PHE A 49 3.70 -6.48 -16.59
C PHE A 49 3.10 -5.08 -16.40
N MET A 50 3.21 -4.20 -17.40
CA MET A 50 2.69 -2.84 -17.39
C MET A 50 1.76 -2.58 -18.57
N SER A 51 0.75 -1.74 -18.35
CA SER A 51 -0.11 -1.20 -19.40
C SER A 51 -0.42 0.29 -19.12
N GLY A 52 -1.21 0.92 -19.98
CA GLY A 52 -1.72 2.28 -19.75
C GLY A 52 -0.63 3.33 -19.47
N GLN A 53 -0.81 4.07 -18.37
CA GLN A 53 0.10 5.14 -17.94
C GLN A 53 1.44 4.57 -17.49
N ALA A 54 1.46 3.44 -16.79
CA ALA A 54 2.69 2.80 -16.32
C ALA A 54 3.59 2.41 -17.51
N ARG A 55 3.01 1.82 -18.56
CA ARG A 55 3.76 1.47 -19.78
C ARG A 55 4.22 2.69 -20.54
N THR A 56 3.39 3.74 -20.61
CA THR A 56 3.77 5.01 -21.25
C THR A 56 4.98 5.63 -20.54
N PHE A 57 4.96 5.72 -19.22
CA PHE A 57 6.10 6.17 -18.42
C PHE A 57 7.35 5.35 -18.71
N PHE A 58 7.24 4.03 -18.67
CA PHE A 58 8.38 3.14 -18.89
C PHE A 58 9.02 3.37 -20.25
N MET A 59 8.22 3.39 -21.32
CA MET A 59 8.75 3.54 -22.69
C MET A 59 9.37 4.92 -22.94
N THR A 60 8.92 5.95 -22.24
CA THR A 60 9.36 7.33 -22.46
C THR A 60 10.53 7.74 -21.57
N HIS A 61 10.61 7.25 -20.33
CA HIS A 61 11.59 7.69 -19.33
C HIS A 61 12.60 6.61 -18.95
N VAL A 62 12.20 5.33 -18.95
CA VAL A 62 13.02 4.22 -18.45
C VAL A 62 13.74 3.52 -19.59
N ALA A 63 13.03 3.15 -20.65
CA ALA A 63 13.59 2.39 -21.77
C ALA A 63 14.85 3.05 -22.40
N PRO A 64 14.89 4.38 -22.64
CA PRO A 64 16.06 5.04 -23.23
C PRO A 64 17.33 4.95 -22.38
N THR A 65 17.19 4.88 -21.06
CA THR A 65 18.31 4.91 -20.10
C THR A 65 18.31 3.70 -19.16
N SER A 66 17.73 2.57 -19.60
CA SER A 66 17.43 1.41 -18.74
C SER A 66 18.61 0.87 -17.90
N SER A 67 19.86 1.08 -18.33
CA SER A 67 21.06 0.71 -17.57
C SER A 67 21.29 1.54 -16.29
N GLU A 68 20.63 2.68 -16.14
CA GLU A 68 20.74 3.62 -15.01
C GLU A 68 19.63 3.43 -13.96
N TRP A 69 18.80 2.39 -14.14
CA TRP A 69 17.63 2.13 -13.30
C TRP A 69 17.85 0.91 -12.42
N SER A 70 17.42 1.03 -11.16
CA SER A 70 17.19 -0.08 -10.24
C SER A 70 15.69 -0.30 -10.08
N MET A 71 15.30 -1.46 -9.54
CA MET A 71 13.90 -1.75 -9.26
C MET A 71 13.31 -0.75 -8.24
N GLU A 72 14.09 -0.40 -7.22
CA GLU A 72 13.71 0.61 -6.22
C GLU A 72 13.41 1.97 -6.86
N LYS A 73 14.35 2.48 -7.68
CA LYS A 73 14.18 3.76 -8.38
C LYS A 73 12.97 3.72 -9.32
N LEU A 74 12.75 2.59 -10.00
CA LEU A 74 11.60 2.42 -10.87
C LEU A 74 10.28 2.54 -10.09
N TYR A 75 10.16 1.92 -8.92
CA TYR A 75 8.95 1.99 -8.11
C TYR A 75 8.67 3.40 -7.59
N ASP A 76 9.70 4.12 -7.15
CA ASP A 76 9.55 5.49 -6.65
C ASP A 76 9.12 6.47 -7.74
N GLU A 77 9.70 6.34 -8.93
CA GLU A 77 9.35 7.19 -10.07
C GLU A 77 7.98 6.83 -10.67
N LEU A 78 7.62 5.54 -10.72
CA LEU A 78 6.26 5.12 -11.10
C LEU A 78 5.22 5.68 -10.14
N PHE A 79 5.51 5.64 -8.83
CA PHE A 79 4.62 6.24 -7.83
C PHE A 79 4.48 7.74 -8.08
N THR A 80 5.60 8.44 -8.28
CA THR A 80 5.62 9.89 -8.54
C THR A 80 4.88 10.28 -9.83
N TYR A 81 4.98 9.45 -10.87
CA TYR A 81 4.33 9.71 -12.15
C TYR A 81 2.83 9.38 -12.15
N CYS A 82 2.44 8.23 -11.58
CA CYS A 82 1.08 7.71 -11.67
C CYS A 82 0.16 8.24 -10.56
N PHE A 83 0.72 8.63 -9.41
CA PHE A 83 -0.06 9.12 -8.27
C PHE A 83 -0.07 10.65 -8.23
N PRO A 84 -1.19 11.27 -7.84
CA PRO A 84 -1.22 12.71 -7.69
C PRO A 84 -0.23 13.19 -6.61
N PRO A 85 0.38 14.37 -6.76
CA PRO A 85 1.39 14.87 -5.81
C PRO A 85 0.91 14.95 -4.36
N ASP A 86 -0.40 15.16 -4.17
CA ASP A 86 -1.03 15.27 -2.85
C ASP A 86 -1.58 13.94 -2.32
N PHE A 87 -1.31 12.81 -2.98
CA PHE A 87 -1.89 11.51 -2.63
C PHE A 87 -1.57 11.09 -1.20
N LYS A 88 -0.31 11.22 -0.75
CA LYS A 88 0.08 10.94 0.65
C LYS A 88 -0.66 11.84 1.64
N ARG A 89 -0.87 13.11 1.30
CA ARG A 89 -1.65 14.05 2.12
C ARG A 89 -3.11 13.60 2.22
N ARG A 90 -3.74 13.26 1.09
CA ARG A 90 -5.13 12.76 1.06
C ARG A 90 -5.31 11.46 1.84
N LEU A 91 -4.34 10.54 1.78
CA LEU A 91 -4.34 9.33 2.61
C LEU A 91 -4.25 9.65 4.10
N ARG A 92 -3.44 10.64 4.48
CA ARG A 92 -3.32 11.07 5.87
C ARG A 92 -4.61 11.73 6.36
N GLU A 93 -5.21 12.60 5.55
CA GLU A 93 -6.53 13.19 5.83
C GLU A 93 -7.59 12.09 5.99
N LYS A 94 -7.57 11.05 5.13
CA LYS A 94 -8.45 9.88 5.25
C LYS A 94 -8.24 9.11 6.55
N LEU A 95 -6.99 8.90 6.97
CA LEU A 95 -6.66 8.26 8.26
C LEU A 95 -7.22 9.08 9.44
N MET A 96 -7.01 10.38 9.43
CA MET A 96 -7.45 11.27 10.51
C MET A 96 -8.97 11.41 10.59
N ALA A 97 -9.66 11.32 9.47
CA ALA A 97 -11.11 11.43 9.36
C ALA A 97 -11.83 10.07 9.31
N ALA A 98 -11.13 8.96 9.56
CA ALA A 98 -11.70 7.62 9.47
C ALA A 98 -12.78 7.41 10.53
N LEU A 99 -13.96 6.94 10.11
CA LEU A 99 -15.10 6.62 10.98
C LEU A 99 -15.46 5.15 10.81
N GLN A 100 -15.90 4.51 11.90
CA GLN A 100 -16.37 3.12 11.86
C GLN A 100 -17.53 2.92 10.87
N GLY A 101 -18.41 3.92 10.73
CA GLY A 101 -19.54 3.84 9.80
C GLY A 101 -20.43 2.62 10.10
N SER A 102 -20.77 1.84 9.06
CA SER A 102 -21.54 0.59 9.16
C SER A 102 -20.69 -0.64 9.49
N SER A 103 -19.36 -0.56 9.38
CA SER A 103 -18.45 -1.69 9.63
C SER A 103 -18.45 -2.13 11.09
N ASP A 104 -18.08 -3.40 11.32
CA ASP A 104 -17.77 -3.85 12.66
C ASP A 104 -16.46 -3.23 13.17
N VAL A 105 -16.20 -3.39 14.47
CA VAL A 105 -15.03 -2.78 15.13
C VAL A 105 -13.72 -3.34 14.60
N ARG A 106 -13.67 -4.65 14.29
CA ARG A 106 -12.44 -5.31 13.84
C ARG A 106 -12.06 -4.83 12.45
N ASP A 107 -13.02 -4.73 11.55
CA ASP A 107 -12.80 -4.22 10.20
C ASP A 107 -12.40 -2.75 10.22
N PHE A 108 -13.01 -1.95 11.11
CA PHE A 108 -12.57 -0.57 11.30
C PHE A 108 -11.12 -0.46 11.79
N VAL A 109 -10.70 -1.29 12.76
CA VAL A 109 -9.31 -1.33 13.24
C VAL A 109 -8.34 -1.76 12.13
N ARG A 110 -8.71 -2.75 11.32
CA ARG A 110 -7.90 -3.21 10.17
C ARG A 110 -7.68 -2.09 9.16
N GLU A 111 -8.73 -1.35 8.82
CA GLU A 111 -8.64 -0.21 7.90
C GLU A 111 -7.73 0.90 8.48
N LEU A 112 -7.84 1.21 9.77
CA LEU A 112 -6.95 2.17 10.44
C LEU A 112 -5.48 1.72 10.38
N GLN A 113 -5.20 0.45 10.68
CA GLN A 113 -3.85 -0.11 10.63
C GLN A 113 -3.28 -0.08 9.21
N LYS A 114 -4.08 -0.45 8.21
CA LYS A 114 -3.73 -0.44 6.78
C LYS A 114 -3.41 0.98 6.28
N LEU A 115 -4.11 2.00 6.78
CA LEU A 115 -3.78 3.39 6.47
C LEU A 115 -2.52 3.85 7.22
N ALA A 116 -2.39 3.50 8.49
CA ALA A 116 -1.28 3.90 9.35
C ALA A 116 0.07 3.32 8.94
N MET A 117 0.11 2.09 8.39
CA MET A 117 1.37 1.46 7.94
C MET A 117 2.14 2.28 6.89
N ARG A 118 1.47 3.25 6.25
CA ARG A 118 2.05 4.14 5.24
C ARG A 118 2.78 5.35 5.83
N PHE A 119 2.63 5.56 7.14
CA PHE A 119 3.13 6.73 7.84
C PHE A 119 3.97 6.27 9.03
N PRO A 120 5.30 6.10 8.86
CA PRO A 120 6.19 5.67 9.95
C PRO A 120 6.17 6.61 11.17
N ASP A 121 5.73 7.85 10.98
CA ASP A 121 5.58 8.86 12.04
C ASP A 121 4.30 8.70 12.88
N VAL A 122 3.32 7.89 12.43
CA VAL A 122 2.10 7.62 13.20
C VAL A 122 2.42 6.64 14.33
N LYS A 123 2.41 7.16 15.55
CA LYS A 123 2.65 6.36 16.76
C LYS A 123 1.39 5.63 17.20
N GLU A 124 1.58 4.56 17.97
CA GLU A 124 0.47 3.78 18.54
C GLU A 124 -0.54 4.64 19.32
N ARG A 125 -0.05 5.64 20.08
CA ARG A 125 -0.91 6.61 20.79
C ARG A 125 -1.84 7.37 19.84
N GLN A 126 -1.31 7.85 18.72
CA GLN A 126 -2.11 8.57 17.72
C GLN A 126 -3.12 7.64 17.05
N LEU A 127 -2.73 6.38 16.81
CA LEU A 127 -3.63 5.38 16.26
C LEU A 127 -4.80 5.08 17.22
N ARG A 128 -4.54 5.02 18.54
CA ARG A 128 -5.59 4.92 19.56
C ARG A 128 -6.49 6.16 19.58
N GLU A 129 -5.95 7.36 19.40
CA GLU A 129 -6.75 8.59 19.29
C GLU A 129 -7.65 8.56 18.05
N TYR A 130 -7.15 8.13 16.89
CA TYR A 130 -7.96 7.99 15.67
C TYR A 130 -9.04 6.93 15.85
N PHE A 131 -8.72 5.79 16.45
CA PHE A 131 -9.70 4.77 16.81
C PHE A 131 -10.79 5.34 17.73
N TRP A 132 -10.39 5.95 18.83
CA TRP A 132 -11.31 6.54 19.80
C TRP A 132 -12.22 7.58 19.14
N ASN A 133 -11.66 8.46 18.31
CA ASN A 133 -12.43 9.51 17.64
C ASN A 133 -13.32 9.01 16.51
N GLY A 134 -13.01 7.86 15.91
CA GLY A 134 -13.76 7.28 14.79
C GLY A 134 -14.76 6.19 15.16
N VAL A 135 -14.61 5.54 16.32
CA VAL A 135 -15.53 4.48 16.77
C VAL A 135 -16.89 5.06 17.18
N ARG A 136 -17.96 4.27 17.00
CA ARG A 136 -19.34 4.70 17.31
C ARG A 136 -19.48 5.10 18.79
N PRO A 137 -20.30 6.13 19.10
CA PRO A 137 -20.50 6.61 20.48
C PRO A 137 -20.90 5.50 21.46
N ARG A 138 -21.76 4.56 21.04
CA ARG A 138 -22.19 3.44 21.88
C ARG A 138 -21.02 2.59 22.37
N ILE A 139 -20.06 2.29 21.50
CA ILE A 139 -18.89 1.47 21.85
C ILE A 139 -17.98 2.23 22.82
N ARG A 140 -17.86 3.57 22.69
CA ARG A 140 -17.11 4.36 23.66
C ARG A 140 -17.70 4.27 25.07
N ILE A 141 -19.04 4.31 25.16
CA ILE A 141 -19.75 4.19 26.44
C ILE A 141 -19.51 2.80 27.04
N GLU A 142 -19.60 1.73 26.23
CA GLU A 142 -19.31 0.36 26.67
C GLU A 142 -17.86 0.22 27.17
N LEU A 143 -16.88 0.76 26.44
CA LEU A 143 -15.46 0.75 26.84
C LEU A 143 -15.19 1.54 28.13
N ILE A 144 -15.83 2.70 28.32
CA ILE A 144 -15.72 3.47 29.57
C ILE A 144 -16.34 2.69 30.73
N GLY A 145 -17.47 2.01 30.50
CA GLY A 145 -18.12 1.18 31.51
C GLY A 145 -17.25 0.02 31.97
N GLU A 146 -16.55 -0.66 31.04
CA GLU A 146 -15.61 -1.73 31.36
C GLU A 146 -14.40 -1.22 32.16
N ASP A 147 -13.79 -0.09 31.78
CA ASP A 147 -12.66 0.48 32.53
C ASP A 147 -13.07 0.83 33.98
N LEU A 148 -14.25 1.42 34.18
CA LEU A 148 -14.78 1.75 35.51
C LEU A 148 -15.12 0.50 36.35
N ASP A 149 -15.62 -0.56 35.74
CA ASP A 149 -15.88 -1.83 36.44
C ASP A 149 -14.57 -2.55 36.82
N THR A 150 -13.51 -2.44 36.01
CA THR A 150 -12.20 -3.05 36.32
C THR A 150 -11.41 -2.34 37.42
N ASP A 151 -11.68 -1.05 37.69
CA ASP A 151 -11.09 -0.30 38.80
C ASP A 151 -11.78 -0.57 40.15
N THR A 152 -12.85 -1.38 40.17
CA THR A 152 -13.67 -1.64 41.37
C THR A 152 -13.48 -3.05 41.95
N ASN A 153 -12.44 -3.80 41.54
CA ASN A 153 -12.19 -5.18 42.01
C ASN A 153 -10.74 -5.44 42.44
#